data_AF-K7YYY6-F1
#
_entry.id   AF-K7YYY6-F1
#
_cell.length_a   1.000
_cell.length_b   1.000
_cell.length_c   1.000
_cell.angle_alpha   90.00
_cell.angle_beta   90.00
_cell.angle_gamma   90.00
#
_symmetry.space_group_name_H-M   'P 1'
#
loop_
_entity.id
_entity.type
_entity.pdbx_description
1 polymer ?
#
loop_
_entity_poly.entity_id
_entity_poly.type
_entity_poly.pdbx_seq_one_letter_code
_entity_poly.pdbx_strand_id
1 'polypeptide(L)'
;PIAAQIVKGISEGCRDAKCALVGGETAEMPSVYEIGKYDIAGYCVGIVEKGEELPKYELYEEGDLLISLPSSGLHCAGFNAILTALKNLEVDLTQKSEFGDTNKSLGQVLADTSRIYVTEVLQLIRSKVVKAVAHITSGLIPDVARILPSKYEVALDFGDLKVPEVYGWLAGKLKLSAETLLQNLNCGIGIVLVVPKNNLSWKTIKGAKVLAVIKRKIANCPQKSQIEVKNFEEALEKYSDRFGIPGDNELNESNHNDLQGSLVVNAEKRPELHVGQNGRRLTQVSKTFKDPILIMGTDGVGTKIKIAQSTGRNSTVGIDLVAMGVND
;
A
#
# COMPACT_ATOMS: atom_id res chain seq x y z
N PRO A 1 -26.82 1.97 12.50
CA PRO A 1 -26.57 2.72 11.24
C PRO A 1 -25.30 2.21 10.54
N ILE A 2 -25.23 2.24 9.21
CA ILE A 2 -24.04 1.81 8.44
C ILE A 2 -22.80 2.58 8.87
N ALA A 3 -22.91 3.91 9.01
CA ALA A 3 -21.81 4.77 9.46
C ALA A 3 -21.20 4.32 10.81
N ALA A 4 -22.02 3.87 11.77
CA ALA A 4 -21.54 3.38 13.06
C ALA A 4 -20.71 2.08 12.93
N GLN A 5 -21.03 1.22 11.95
CA GLN A 5 -20.25 0.01 11.69
C GLN A 5 -18.88 0.36 11.07
N ILE A 6 -18.86 1.34 10.16
CA ILE A 6 -17.63 1.87 9.55
C ILE A 6 -16.73 2.48 10.63
N VAL A 7 -17.27 3.38 11.46
CA VAL A 7 -16.51 4.02 12.55
C VAL A 7 -16.00 3.01 13.56
N LYS A 8 -16.77 1.94 13.86
CA LYS A 8 -16.29 0.83 14.69
C LYS A 8 -15.04 0.17 14.09
N GLY A 9 -15.06 -0.15 12.79
CA GLY A 9 -13.90 -0.72 12.10
C GLY A 9 -12.68 0.21 12.09
N ILE A 10 -12.89 1.52 11.88
CA ILE A 10 -11.83 2.52 11.98
C ILE A 10 -11.22 2.53 13.39
N SER A 11 -12.06 2.53 14.43
CA SER A 11 -11.63 2.52 15.83
C SER A 11 -10.82 1.27 16.19
N GLU A 12 -11.23 0.10 15.69
CA GLU A 12 -10.49 -1.16 15.84
C GLU A 12 -9.13 -1.08 15.15
N GLY A 13 -9.08 -0.56 13.92
CA GLY A 13 -7.83 -0.32 13.20
C GLY A 13 -6.88 0.65 13.94
N CYS A 14 -7.40 1.74 14.49
CA CYS A 14 -6.61 2.67 15.32
C CYS A 14 -6.02 1.97 16.56
N ARG A 15 -6.80 1.10 17.21
CA ARG A 15 -6.35 0.34 18.39
C ARG A 15 -5.21 -0.61 18.05
N ASP A 16 -5.27 -1.27 16.90
CA ASP A 16 -4.24 -2.20 16.42
C ASP A 16 -2.99 -1.46 15.96
N ALA A 17 -3.18 -0.29 15.32
CA ALA A 17 -2.10 0.61 14.91
C ALA A 17 -1.47 1.39 16.07
N LYS A 18 -2.05 1.34 17.28
CA LYS A 18 -1.64 2.13 18.45
C LYS A 18 -1.66 3.65 18.19
N CYS A 19 -2.64 4.12 17.43
CA CYS A 19 -2.89 5.54 17.21
C CYS A 19 -4.24 5.96 17.80
N ALA A 20 -4.40 7.26 18.03
CA ALA A 20 -5.66 7.83 18.49
C ALA A 20 -6.56 8.17 17.29
N LEU A 21 -7.85 7.86 17.40
CA LEU A 21 -8.89 8.44 16.55
C LEU A 21 -9.26 9.80 17.12
N VAL A 22 -8.61 10.86 16.65
CA VAL A 22 -8.72 12.21 17.22
C VAL A 22 -9.93 12.99 16.71
N GLY A 23 -10.46 12.63 15.55
CA GLY A 23 -11.57 13.32 14.91
C GLY A 23 -11.99 12.63 13.62
N GLY A 24 -12.98 13.22 12.97
CA GLY A 24 -13.50 12.78 11.67
C GLY A 24 -14.76 13.55 11.32
N GLU A 25 -15.03 13.64 10.02
CA GLU A 25 -16.21 14.31 9.50
C GLU A 25 -17.16 13.29 8.86
N THR A 26 -18.46 13.53 8.95
CA THR A 26 -19.48 12.79 8.19
C THR A 26 -20.31 13.78 7.39
N ALA A 27 -20.06 13.83 6.09
CA ALA A 27 -20.76 14.71 5.17
C ALA A 27 -21.84 13.95 4.38
N GLU A 28 -23.11 14.29 4.59
CA GLU A 28 -24.21 13.77 3.79
C GLU A 28 -24.35 14.59 2.50
N MET A 29 -24.13 13.96 1.34
CA MET A 29 -24.19 14.63 0.03
C MET A 29 -25.14 13.90 -0.94
N PRO A 30 -26.48 14.01 -0.76
CA PRO A 30 -27.46 13.31 -1.60
C PRO A 30 -27.39 13.66 -3.08
N SER A 31 -26.81 14.82 -3.40
CA SER A 31 -26.65 15.26 -4.79
C SER A 31 -25.37 14.72 -5.44
N VAL A 32 -24.43 14.16 -4.68
CA VAL A 32 -23.16 13.60 -5.17
C VAL A 32 -23.21 12.08 -5.21
N TYR A 33 -23.71 11.45 -4.13
CA TYR A 33 -23.76 9.99 -4.00
C TYR A 33 -25.20 9.47 -4.14
N GLU A 34 -25.36 8.39 -4.91
CA GLU A 34 -26.62 7.64 -4.97
C GLU A 34 -26.94 7.00 -3.61
N ILE A 35 -28.22 6.65 -3.40
CA ILE A 35 -28.65 5.98 -2.17
C ILE A 35 -27.87 4.68 -1.98
N GLY A 36 -27.25 4.53 -0.81
CA GLY A 36 -26.44 3.36 -0.45
C GLY A 36 -24.99 3.41 -0.95
N LYS A 37 -24.58 4.47 -1.66
CA LYS A 37 -23.17 4.72 -2.02
C LYS A 37 -22.54 5.65 -0.99
N TYR A 38 -21.29 5.38 -0.67
CA TYR A 38 -20.49 6.17 0.27
C TYR A 38 -19.02 6.09 -0.11
N ASP A 39 -18.26 7.05 0.39
CA ASP A 39 -16.82 7.13 0.22
C ASP A 39 -16.17 7.40 1.58
N ILE A 40 -14.93 6.97 1.75
CA ILE A 40 -14.20 7.05 3.01
C ILE A 40 -12.77 7.50 2.71
N ALA A 41 -12.41 8.67 3.23
CA ALA A 41 -11.05 9.15 3.24
C ALA A 41 -10.45 8.98 4.65
N GLY A 42 -9.23 8.45 4.72
CA GLY A 42 -8.46 8.34 5.95
C GLY A 42 -7.25 9.26 5.93
N TYR A 43 -7.00 9.95 7.04
CA TYR A 43 -5.80 10.76 7.25
C TYR A 43 -5.09 10.32 8.54
N CYS A 44 -3.75 10.21 8.48
CA CYS A 44 -2.93 9.83 9.62
C CYS A 44 -1.68 10.70 9.67
N VAL A 45 -1.31 11.15 10.87
CA VAL A 45 -0.05 11.85 11.12
C VAL A 45 0.85 10.98 11.98
N GLY A 46 2.11 10.87 11.58
CA GLY A 46 3.17 10.21 12.33
C GLY A 46 4.29 11.20 12.64
N ILE A 47 5.02 10.94 13.72
CA ILE A 47 6.19 11.72 14.13
C ILE A 47 7.41 10.83 14.02
N VAL A 48 8.50 11.38 13.48
CA VAL A 48 9.80 10.73 13.37
C VAL A 48 10.88 11.70 13.86
N GLU A 49 11.88 11.16 14.52
CA GLU A 49 13.06 11.94 14.91
C GLU A 49 13.86 12.34 13.68
N LYS A 50 14.39 13.56 13.69
CA LYS A 50 15.19 14.07 12.58
C LYS A 50 16.45 13.22 12.41
N GLY A 51 16.72 12.76 11.18
CA GLY A 51 17.82 11.85 10.85
C GLY A 51 17.48 10.36 10.97
N GLU A 52 16.29 10.02 11.47
CA GLU A 52 15.78 8.64 11.55
C GLU A 52 14.75 8.34 10.44
N GLU A 53 14.60 9.23 9.46
CA GLU A 53 13.76 9.02 8.30
C GLU A 53 14.26 7.84 7.46
N LEU A 54 13.32 7.16 6.80
CA LEU A 54 13.60 6.07 5.87
C LEU A 54 13.11 6.46 4.46
N PRO A 55 13.78 5.98 3.38
CA PRO A 55 14.92 5.05 3.38
C PRO A 55 16.28 5.73 3.59
N LYS A 56 17.27 4.96 4.07
CA LYS A 56 18.68 5.32 4.24
C LYS A 56 19.53 4.64 3.17
N TYR A 57 19.43 5.09 1.92
CA TYR A 57 20.07 4.44 0.76
C TYR A 57 21.60 4.39 0.86
N GLU A 58 22.20 5.34 1.55
CA GLU A 58 23.62 5.42 1.82
C GLU A 58 24.15 4.25 2.67
N LEU A 59 23.28 3.61 3.46
CA LEU A 59 23.64 2.48 4.31
C LEU A 59 23.53 1.12 3.62
N TYR A 60 23.03 1.06 2.38
CA TYR A 60 22.85 -0.21 1.68
C TYR A 60 24.18 -0.84 1.32
N GLU A 61 24.30 -2.14 1.55
CA GLU A 61 25.49 -2.94 1.27
C GLU A 61 25.11 -4.22 0.51
N GLU A 62 26.08 -4.74 -0.22
CA GLU A 62 25.94 -6.08 -0.81
C GLU A 62 25.82 -7.14 0.29
N GLY A 63 24.86 -8.05 0.12
CA GLY A 63 24.52 -9.08 1.09
C GLY A 63 23.37 -8.69 2.03
N ASP A 64 22.94 -7.43 2.08
CA ASP A 64 21.73 -7.03 2.81
C ASP A 64 20.53 -7.89 2.41
N LEU A 65 19.63 -8.11 3.36
CA LEU A 65 18.48 -8.98 3.18
C LEU A 65 17.23 -8.14 2.92
N LEU A 66 16.43 -8.57 1.94
CA LEU A 66 15.02 -8.20 1.84
C LEU A 66 14.22 -9.19 2.67
N ILE A 67 13.54 -8.71 3.70
CA ILE A 67 12.67 -9.52 4.57
C ILE A 67 11.22 -9.24 4.20
N SER A 68 10.48 -10.25 3.79
CA SER A 68 9.04 -10.17 3.55
C SER A 68 8.25 -10.44 4.82
N LEU A 69 7.16 -9.70 5.00
CA LEU A 69 6.12 -10.00 5.98
C LEU A 69 4.83 -10.37 5.23
N PRO A 70 4.12 -11.42 5.65
CA PRO A 70 2.98 -11.92 4.90
C PRO A 70 1.81 -10.93 4.95
N SER A 71 1.11 -10.81 3.82
CA SER A 71 -0.18 -10.13 3.72
C SER A 71 -1.32 -11.00 4.28
N SER A 72 -2.48 -10.39 4.50
CA SER A 72 -3.72 -11.10 4.87
C SER A 72 -4.54 -11.52 3.65
N GLY A 73 -4.12 -11.14 2.44
CA GLY A 73 -4.89 -11.32 1.21
C GLY A 73 -4.53 -10.23 0.19
N LEU A 74 -5.54 -9.68 -0.48
CA LEU A 74 -5.37 -8.64 -1.51
C LEU A 74 -5.09 -7.24 -0.92
N HIS A 75 -5.36 -7.04 0.37
CA HIS A 75 -5.35 -5.73 1.03
C HIS A 75 -6.33 -4.75 0.34
N CYS A 76 -5.85 -3.63 -0.21
CA CYS A 76 -6.68 -2.61 -0.85
C CYS A 76 -6.25 -2.33 -2.29
N ALA A 77 -5.48 -3.22 -2.92
CA ALA A 77 -4.88 -3.04 -4.24
C ALA A 77 -5.71 -3.70 -5.35
N GLY A 78 -5.82 -3.06 -6.52
CA GLY A 78 -6.33 -3.68 -7.75
C GLY A 78 -7.83 -4.02 -7.78
N PHE A 79 -8.61 -3.64 -6.74
CA PHE A 79 -10.03 -4.02 -6.63
C PHE A 79 -10.88 -3.49 -7.78
N ASN A 80 -10.58 -2.31 -8.33
CA ASN A 80 -11.35 -1.79 -9.46
C ASN A 80 -11.23 -2.71 -10.70
N ALA A 81 -10.00 -3.08 -11.07
CA ALA A 81 -9.75 -4.00 -12.17
C ALA A 81 -10.31 -5.40 -11.89
N ILE A 82 -10.10 -5.94 -10.69
CA ILE A 82 -10.60 -7.25 -10.27
C ILE A 82 -12.14 -7.29 -10.35
N LEU A 83 -12.83 -6.33 -9.74
CA LEU A 83 -14.30 -6.30 -9.72
C LEU A 83 -14.89 -6.10 -11.12
N THR A 84 -14.23 -5.30 -11.97
CA THR A 84 -14.62 -5.13 -13.38
C THR A 84 -14.50 -6.45 -14.15
N ALA A 85 -13.36 -7.16 -13.99
CA ALA A 85 -13.14 -8.45 -14.65
C ALA A 85 -14.15 -9.51 -14.16
N LEU A 86 -14.40 -9.58 -12.85
CA LEU A 86 -15.37 -10.50 -12.27
C LEU A 86 -16.80 -10.22 -12.74
N LYS A 87 -17.18 -8.94 -12.87
CA LYS A 87 -18.48 -8.53 -13.40
C LYS A 87 -18.65 -8.97 -14.86
N ASN A 88 -17.61 -8.83 -15.69
CA ASN A 88 -17.65 -9.25 -17.10
C ASN A 88 -17.77 -10.78 -17.26
N LEU A 89 -17.32 -11.54 -16.26
CA LEU A 89 -17.50 -12.99 -16.18
C LEU A 89 -18.78 -13.40 -15.42
N GLU A 90 -19.64 -12.44 -15.09
CA GLU A 90 -20.90 -12.66 -14.36
C GLU A 90 -20.72 -13.41 -13.02
N VAL A 91 -19.58 -13.20 -12.35
CA VAL A 91 -19.29 -13.82 -11.06
C VAL A 91 -20.09 -13.16 -9.94
N ASP A 92 -20.89 -13.95 -9.24
CA ASP A 92 -21.71 -13.51 -8.11
C ASP A 92 -20.92 -13.53 -6.79
N LEU A 93 -20.62 -12.34 -6.26
CA LEU A 93 -19.88 -12.15 -5.00
C LEU A 93 -20.64 -12.63 -3.76
N THR A 94 -21.95 -12.89 -3.86
CA THR A 94 -22.79 -13.35 -2.74
C THR A 94 -22.73 -14.86 -2.54
N GLN A 95 -22.27 -15.61 -3.54
CA GLN A 95 -22.08 -17.06 -3.43
C GLN A 95 -20.96 -17.41 -2.47
N LYS A 96 -20.98 -18.65 -1.95
CA LYS A 96 -19.92 -19.17 -1.08
C LYS A 96 -18.56 -19.13 -1.78
N SER A 97 -17.53 -18.76 -1.03
CA SER A 97 -16.17 -18.71 -1.56
C SER A 97 -15.65 -20.09 -1.96
N GLU A 98 -14.94 -20.16 -3.08
CA GLU A 98 -14.25 -21.36 -3.58
C GLU A 98 -12.87 -21.57 -2.92
N PHE A 99 -12.37 -20.55 -2.19
CA PHE A 99 -11.07 -20.55 -1.51
C PHE A 99 -11.16 -19.86 -0.14
N GLY A 100 -10.16 -20.04 0.71
CA GLY A 100 -10.16 -19.45 2.06
C GLY A 100 -11.28 -20.02 2.95
N ASP A 101 -12.07 -19.16 3.61
CA ASP A 101 -13.20 -19.60 4.45
C ASP A 101 -14.46 -19.84 3.61
N THR A 102 -14.72 -21.10 3.30
CA THR A 102 -15.85 -21.54 2.46
C THR A 102 -17.22 -21.39 3.12
N ASN A 103 -17.29 -20.96 4.40
CA ASN A 103 -18.54 -20.58 5.04
C ASN A 103 -18.94 -19.14 4.76
N LYS A 104 -17.99 -18.30 4.31
CA LYS A 104 -18.22 -16.92 3.91
C LYS A 104 -18.56 -16.82 2.42
N SER A 105 -19.17 -15.71 2.03
CA SER A 105 -19.32 -15.39 0.61
C SER A 105 -17.98 -15.02 -0.02
N LEU A 106 -17.87 -15.13 -1.35
CA LEU A 106 -16.69 -14.71 -2.11
C LEU A 106 -16.34 -13.25 -1.83
N GLY A 107 -17.34 -12.36 -1.82
CA GLY A 107 -17.16 -10.95 -1.50
C GLY A 107 -16.60 -10.73 -0.08
N GLN A 108 -17.02 -11.52 0.90
CA GLN A 108 -16.49 -11.45 2.26
C GLN A 108 -15.03 -11.90 2.36
N VAL A 109 -14.63 -12.96 1.63
CA VAL A 109 -13.24 -13.44 1.61
C VAL A 109 -12.34 -12.46 0.85
N LEU A 110 -12.80 -11.93 -0.29
CA LEU A 110 -12.06 -10.91 -1.04
C LEU A 110 -11.87 -9.64 -0.20
N ALA A 111 -12.86 -9.27 0.62
CA ALA A 111 -12.81 -8.12 1.52
C ALA A 111 -12.14 -8.39 2.88
N ASP A 112 -11.40 -9.50 3.03
CA ASP A 112 -10.62 -9.75 4.26
C ASP A 112 -9.69 -8.58 4.56
N THR A 113 -9.70 -8.12 5.81
CA THR A 113 -9.10 -6.86 6.22
C THR A 113 -7.58 -6.84 6.04
N SER A 114 -7.05 -5.71 5.58
CA SER A 114 -5.60 -5.46 5.49
C SER A 114 -4.93 -5.61 6.86
N ARG A 115 -3.83 -6.38 6.90
CA ARG A 115 -3.02 -6.54 8.11
C ARG A 115 -2.36 -5.21 8.50
N ILE A 116 -2.43 -4.86 9.79
CA ILE A 116 -1.74 -3.70 10.36
C ILE A 116 -0.38 -4.13 10.91
N TYR A 117 0.70 -3.51 10.41
CA TYR A 117 2.08 -3.89 10.70
C TYR A 117 2.79 -3.03 11.75
N VAL A 118 2.13 -1.97 12.24
CA VAL A 118 2.77 -0.88 13.00
C VAL A 118 3.56 -1.40 14.19
N THR A 119 2.94 -2.21 15.05
CA THR A 119 3.60 -2.69 16.29
C THR A 119 4.85 -3.51 16.00
N GLU A 120 4.78 -4.46 15.06
CA GLU A 120 5.89 -5.37 14.73
C GLU A 120 7.03 -4.63 14.01
N VAL A 121 6.70 -3.78 13.04
CA VAL A 121 7.70 -3.06 12.23
C VAL A 121 8.34 -1.94 13.03
N LEU A 122 7.58 -1.20 13.85
CA LEU A 122 8.12 -0.10 14.65
C LEU A 122 9.14 -0.58 15.68
N GLN A 123 8.96 -1.78 16.25
CA GLN A 123 9.96 -2.40 17.13
C GLN A 123 11.31 -2.58 16.42
N LEU A 124 11.31 -3.05 15.17
CA LEU A 124 12.54 -3.18 14.39
C LEU A 124 13.12 -1.83 14.00
N ILE A 125 12.28 -0.89 13.56
CA ILE A 125 12.75 0.47 13.22
C ILE A 125 13.46 1.11 14.43
N ARG A 126 12.91 0.96 15.64
CA ARG A 126 13.52 1.48 16.88
C ARG A 126 14.87 0.89 17.21
N SER A 127 15.19 -0.31 16.72
CA SER A 127 16.54 -0.90 16.85
C SER A 127 17.57 -0.31 15.89
N LYS A 128 17.15 0.62 15.00
CA LYS A 128 17.98 1.33 14.01
C LYS A 128 18.67 0.45 12.97
N VAL A 129 18.19 -0.78 12.78
CA VAL A 129 18.77 -1.73 11.83
C VAL A 129 18.06 -1.73 10.48
N VAL A 130 16.85 -1.18 10.40
CA VAL A 130 16.05 -1.13 9.17
C VAL A 130 16.59 0.01 8.29
N LYS A 131 16.98 -0.32 7.05
CA LYS A 131 17.50 0.63 6.06
C LYS A 131 16.39 1.19 5.18
N ALA A 132 15.33 0.42 4.94
CA ALA A 132 14.14 0.85 4.24
C ALA A 132 12.94 -0.04 4.54
N VAL A 133 11.75 0.48 4.24
CA VAL A 133 10.47 -0.22 4.31
C VAL A 133 9.68 0.09 3.04
N ALA A 134 9.21 -0.95 2.36
CA ALA A 134 8.19 -0.86 1.32
C ALA A 134 6.91 -1.50 1.83
N HIS A 135 5.82 -0.74 1.82
CA HIS A 135 4.47 -1.28 1.91
C HIS A 135 4.03 -1.62 0.49
N ILE A 136 3.67 -2.87 0.27
CA ILE A 136 3.28 -3.37 -1.04
C ILE A 136 1.80 -3.08 -1.25
N THR A 137 1.52 -2.06 -2.06
CA THR A 137 0.18 -1.52 -2.31
C THR A 137 -0.14 -1.43 -3.79
N SER A 138 0.83 -1.12 -4.64
CA SER A 138 0.61 -0.96 -6.09
C SER A 138 1.01 -2.21 -6.86
N GLY A 139 1.90 -3.02 -6.29
CA GLY A 139 2.40 -4.26 -6.87
C GLY A 139 3.74 -4.60 -6.25
N LEU A 140 4.05 -5.90 -6.10
CA LEU A 140 5.30 -6.33 -5.48
C LEU A 140 6.53 -5.77 -6.20
N ILE A 141 6.59 -5.88 -7.54
CA ILE A 141 7.75 -5.42 -8.31
C ILE A 141 7.91 -3.89 -8.23
N PRO A 142 6.88 -3.07 -8.53
CA PRO A 142 6.99 -1.61 -8.45
C PRO A 142 7.37 -1.10 -7.05
N ASP A 143 6.77 -1.67 -6.00
CA ASP A 143 7.01 -1.21 -4.63
C ASP A 143 8.40 -1.59 -4.11
N VAL A 144 8.93 -2.76 -4.49
CA VAL A 144 10.32 -3.13 -4.19
C VAL A 144 11.30 -2.27 -4.99
N ALA A 145 11.01 -1.97 -6.26
CA ALA A 145 11.86 -1.10 -7.09
C ALA A 145 12.02 0.29 -6.47
N ARG A 146 10.95 0.83 -5.88
CA ARG A 146 10.97 2.14 -5.19
C ARG A 146 11.96 2.22 -4.04
N ILE A 147 12.31 1.11 -3.39
CA ILE A 147 13.27 1.06 -2.27
C ILE A 147 14.62 0.45 -2.65
N LEU A 148 14.88 0.20 -3.93
CA LEU A 148 16.10 -0.45 -4.40
C LEU A 148 16.95 0.53 -5.26
N PRO A 149 18.09 1.01 -4.74
CA PRO A 149 18.97 1.89 -5.52
C PRO A 149 19.47 1.24 -6.82
N SER A 150 19.60 2.02 -7.89
CA SER A 150 19.92 1.56 -9.26
C SER A 150 21.21 0.75 -9.40
N LYS A 151 22.16 0.91 -8.47
CA LYS A 151 23.44 0.17 -8.40
C LYS A 151 23.30 -1.26 -7.84
N TYR A 152 22.12 -1.63 -7.36
CA TYR A 152 21.84 -2.94 -6.77
C TYR A 152 20.78 -3.69 -7.57
N GLU A 153 20.83 -5.02 -7.49
CA GLU A 153 19.86 -5.95 -8.05
C GLU A 153 19.46 -7.00 -7.01
N VAL A 154 18.29 -7.60 -7.19
CA VAL A 154 17.74 -8.65 -6.31
C VAL A 154 17.04 -9.74 -7.13
N ALA A 155 17.05 -10.96 -6.59
CA ALA A 155 16.20 -12.05 -7.06
C ALA A 155 15.23 -12.42 -5.92
N LEU A 156 13.95 -12.08 -6.07
CA LEU A 156 12.89 -12.39 -5.13
C LEU A 156 12.54 -13.87 -5.26
N ASP A 157 12.68 -14.64 -4.18
CA ASP A 157 12.50 -16.09 -4.20
C ASP A 157 11.25 -16.50 -3.41
N PHE A 158 10.30 -17.13 -4.08
CA PHE A 158 9.06 -17.64 -3.51
C PHE A 158 9.12 -19.09 -3.02
N GLY A 159 10.26 -19.75 -3.10
CA GLY A 159 10.41 -21.18 -2.76
C GLY A 159 9.93 -21.54 -1.35
N ASP A 160 10.22 -20.67 -0.37
CA ASP A 160 9.82 -20.84 1.04
C ASP A 160 8.59 -19.99 1.45
N LEU A 161 7.97 -19.29 0.50
CA LEU A 161 6.85 -18.39 0.75
C LEU A 161 5.52 -19.07 0.47
N LYS A 162 4.54 -18.82 1.34
CA LYS A 162 3.17 -19.25 1.10
C LYS A 162 2.43 -18.15 0.35
N VAL A 163 2.19 -18.36 -0.94
CA VAL A 163 1.27 -17.54 -1.73
C VAL A 163 -0.18 -17.87 -1.30
N PRO A 164 -1.00 -16.89 -0.90
CA PRO A 164 -2.41 -17.12 -0.57
C PRO A 164 -3.23 -17.64 -1.75
N GLU A 165 -4.24 -18.48 -1.48
CA GLU A 165 -5.07 -19.13 -2.51
C GLU A 165 -5.77 -18.14 -3.45
N VAL A 166 -6.10 -16.94 -2.96
CA VAL A 166 -6.74 -15.89 -3.77
C VAL A 166 -5.94 -15.56 -5.04
N TYR A 167 -4.61 -15.64 -5.01
CA TYR A 167 -3.80 -15.36 -6.19
C TYR A 167 -3.91 -16.48 -7.22
N GLY A 168 -3.92 -17.74 -6.79
CA GLY A 168 -4.16 -18.88 -7.67
C GLY A 168 -5.58 -18.86 -8.24
N TRP A 169 -6.57 -18.47 -7.43
CA TRP A 169 -7.94 -18.29 -7.89
C TRP A 169 -8.05 -17.17 -8.93
N LEU A 170 -7.45 -15.99 -8.68
CA LEU A 170 -7.42 -14.89 -9.65
C LEU A 170 -6.71 -15.30 -10.94
N ALA A 171 -5.55 -15.96 -10.84
CA ALA A 171 -4.79 -16.45 -11.99
C ALA A 171 -5.64 -17.38 -12.87
N GLY A 172 -6.28 -18.38 -12.27
CA GLY A 172 -7.09 -19.36 -13.00
C GLY A 172 -8.42 -18.80 -13.52
N LYS A 173 -9.16 -18.08 -12.67
CA LYS A 173 -10.50 -17.56 -12.97
C LYS A 173 -10.46 -16.42 -13.99
N LEU A 174 -9.50 -15.50 -13.83
CA LEU A 174 -9.35 -14.33 -14.69
C LEU A 174 -8.31 -14.54 -15.80
N LYS A 175 -7.68 -15.73 -15.86
CA LYS A 175 -6.62 -16.08 -16.83
C LYS A 175 -5.44 -15.12 -16.80
N LEU A 176 -5.05 -14.66 -15.61
CA LEU A 176 -3.96 -13.69 -15.45
C LEU A 176 -2.59 -14.34 -15.50
N SER A 177 -1.61 -13.59 -16.02
CA SER A 177 -0.22 -14.01 -16.00
C SER A 177 0.42 -13.78 -14.62
N ALA A 178 1.49 -14.51 -14.33
CA ALA A 178 2.28 -14.32 -13.12
C ALA A 178 2.87 -12.90 -13.03
N GLU A 179 3.37 -12.38 -14.15
CA GLU A 179 3.88 -11.02 -14.26
C GLU A 179 2.81 -9.98 -13.92
N THR A 180 1.60 -10.15 -14.47
CA THR A 180 0.46 -9.26 -14.16
C THR A 180 0.17 -9.21 -12.67
N LEU A 181 0.17 -10.36 -11.98
CA LEU A 181 -0.05 -10.40 -10.53
C LEU A 181 1.07 -9.66 -9.78
N LEU A 182 2.33 -9.91 -10.13
CA LEU A 182 3.49 -9.30 -9.47
C LEU A 182 3.59 -7.79 -9.69
N GLN A 183 3.12 -7.30 -10.83
CA GLN A 183 3.12 -5.88 -11.18
C GLN A 183 1.97 -5.09 -10.55
N ASN A 184 0.84 -5.75 -10.25
CA ASN A 184 -0.39 -5.06 -9.82
C ASN A 184 -0.87 -5.41 -8.41
N LEU A 185 -0.36 -6.49 -7.82
CA LEU A 185 -0.83 -7.00 -6.52
C LEU A 185 0.35 -7.37 -5.61
N ASN A 186 0.03 -7.60 -4.34
CA ASN A 186 1.04 -7.86 -3.31
C ASN A 186 1.55 -9.31 -3.27
N CYS A 187 0.87 -10.24 -3.94
CA CYS A 187 1.27 -11.65 -4.09
C CYS A 187 1.57 -12.39 -2.78
N GLY A 188 0.92 -11.99 -1.68
CA GLY A 188 1.11 -12.62 -0.37
C GLY A 188 2.11 -11.90 0.54
N ILE A 189 2.72 -10.81 0.08
CA ILE A 189 3.72 -10.03 0.81
C ILE A 189 3.17 -8.63 1.05
N GLY A 190 2.90 -8.26 2.30
CA GLY A 190 2.40 -6.92 2.62
C GLY A 190 3.50 -5.89 2.86
N ILE A 191 4.62 -6.29 3.45
CA ILE A 191 5.75 -5.39 3.73
C ILE A 191 7.05 -6.07 3.31
N VAL A 192 7.97 -5.28 2.75
CA VAL A 192 9.37 -5.65 2.56
C VAL A 192 10.27 -4.70 3.35
N LEU A 193 11.17 -5.27 4.15
CA LEU A 193 12.18 -4.54 4.92
C LEU A 193 13.56 -4.79 4.32
N VAL A 194 14.43 -3.79 4.34
CA VAL A 194 15.87 -3.97 4.05
C VAL A 194 16.64 -3.94 5.36
N VAL A 195 17.40 -4.99 5.64
CA VAL A 195 18.17 -5.14 6.89
C VAL A 195 19.59 -5.68 6.62
N PRO A 196 20.57 -5.41 7.49
CA PRO A 196 21.89 -6.01 7.41
C PRO A 196 21.86 -7.54 7.44
N LYS A 197 22.75 -8.19 6.68
CA LYS A 197 22.89 -9.65 6.62
C LYS A 197 23.08 -10.35 7.98
N ASN A 198 23.74 -9.67 8.91
CA ASN A 198 24.03 -10.19 10.24
C ASN A 198 22.90 -9.92 11.25
N ASN A 199 21.87 -9.15 10.86
CA ASN A 199 20.76 -8.87 11.74
C ASN A 199 19.71 -9.99 11.66
N LEU A 200 19.41 -10.59 12.80
CA LEU A 200 18.39 -11.63 12.93
C LEU A 200 17.16 -11.18 13.73
N SER A 201 17.10 -9.91 14.13
CA SER A 201 16.01 -9.39 14.97
C SER A 201 14.64 -9.49 14.30
N TRP A 202 14.59 -9.46 12.96
CA TRP A 202 13.37 -9.65 12.19
C TRP A 202 12.72 -11.02 12.38
N LYS A 203 13.46 -12.04 12.86
CA LYS A 203 12.91 -13.37 13.13
C LYS A 203 11.87 -13.38 14.27
N THR A 204 11.78 -12.32 15.06
CA THR A 204 10.72 -12.19 16.08
C THR A 204 9.35 -11.94 15.45
N ILE A 205 9.29 -11.45 14.21
CA ILE A 205 8.03 -11.18 13.50
C ILE A 205 7.48 -12.50 12.95
N LYS A 206 6.26 -12.83 13.35
CA LYS A 206 5.61 -14.07 12.93
C LYS A 206 5.40 -14.08 11.41
N GLY A 207 5.92 -15.14 10.78
CA GLY A 207 5.79 -15.37 9.34
C GLY A 207 6.78 -14.56 8.49
N ALA A 208 7.67 -13.77 9.09
CA ALA A 208 8.70 -13.07 8.33
C ALA A 208 9.70 -14.06 7.71
N LYS A 209 10.10 -13.79 6.47
CA LYS A 209 10.96 -14.67 5.67
C LYS A 209 11.97 -13.84 4.88
N VAL A 210 13.11 -14.43 4.55
CA VAL A 210 14.04 -13.82 3.59
C VAL A 210 13.41 -13.96 2.21
N LEU A 211 13.19 -12.83 1.56
CA LEU A 211 12.68 -12.76 0.18
C LEU A 211 13.81 -12.71 -0.83
N ALA A 212 14.88 -11.98 -0.53
CA ALA A 212 16.04 -11.85 -1.41
C ALA A 212 17.29 -11.40 -0.66
N VAL A 213 18.43 -11.50 -1.35
CA VAL A 213 19.72 -10.93 -0.94
C VAL A 213 20.13 -9.88 -1.97
N ILE A 214 20.48 -8.68 -1.51
CA ILE A 214 20.94 -7.57 -2.34
C ILE A 214 22.31 -7.90 -2.93
N LYS A 215 22.45 -7.73 -4.25
CA LYS A 215 23.71 -7.87 -4.99
C LYS A 215 24.06 -6.57 -5.71
N ARG A 216 25.35 -6.29 -5.89
CA ARG A 216 25.79 -5.17 -6.75
C ARG A 216 25.54 -5.52 -8.21
N LYS A 217 24.95 -4.58 -8.94
CA LYS A 217 24.73 -4.72 -10.38
C LYS A 217 26.09 -4.67 -11.10
N ILE A 218 26.32 -5.60 -12.01
CA ILE A 218 27.52 -5.62 -12.85
C ILE A 218 27.31 -4.65 -14.03
N ALA A 219 28.20 -3.67 -14.18
CA ALA A 219 28.06 -2.53 -15.10
C ALA A 219 27.90 -2.90 -16.59
N ASN A 220 28.22 -4.13 -17.00
CA ASN A 220 28.24 -4.57 -18.40
C ASN A 220 27.17 -5.63 -18.73
N CYS A 221 26.04 -5.69 -18.02
CA CYS A 221 24.93 -6.59 -18.35
C CYS A 221 23.73 -5.80 -18.89
N PRO A 222 23.65 -5.54 -20.22
CA PRO A 222 22.66 -4.64 -20.83
C PRO A 222 21.21 -5.17 -20.85
N GLN A 223 20.92 -6.35 -20.30
CA GLN A 223 19.60 -7.00 -20.46
C GLN A 223 18.95 -7.52 -19.17
N LYS A 224 19.57 -7.40 -17.99
CA LYS A 224 18.95 -7.92 -16.76
C LYS A 224 18.14 -6.84 -16.05
N SER A 225 16.85 -7.14 -15.81
CA SER A 225 15.98 -6.34 -14.93
C SER A 225 16.63 -6.22 -13.55
N GLN A 226 16.41 -5.08 -12.88
CA GLN A 226 16.95 -4.86 -11.52
C GLN A 226 16.37 -5.84 -10.50
N ILE A 227 15.17 -6.33 -10.77
CA ILE A 227 14.42 -7.28 -9.96
C ILE A 227 14.12 -8.48 -10.84
N GLU A 228 14.55 -9.65 -10.39
CA GLU A 228 14.17 -10.96 -10.92
C GLU A 228 13.24 -11.63 -9.92
N VAL A 229 12.26 -12.41 -10.37
CA VAL A 229 11.38 -13.20 -9.51
C VAL A 229 11.55 -14.67 -9.85
N LYS A 230 11.69 -15.51 -8.82
CA LYS A 230 11.91 -16.96 -8.92
C LYS A 230 10.86 -17.71 -8.14
N ASN A 231 10.51 -18.90 -8.63
CA ASN A 231 9.63 -19.85 -7.95
C ASN A 231 8.19 -19.34 -7.72
N PHE A 232 7.78 -18.23 -8.33
CA PHE A 232 6.46 -17.65 -8.11
C PHE A 232 5.38 -18.39 -8.89
N GLU A 233 5.65 -18.75 -10.15
CA GLU A 233 4.75 -19.55 -10.98
C GLU A 233 4.50 -20.92 -10.33
N GLU A 234 5.56 -21.60 -9.88
CA GLU A 234 5.47 -22.88 -9.19
C GLU A 234 4.74 -22.76 -7.83
N ALA A 235 4.85 -21.61 -7.16
CA ALA A 235 4.10 -21.34 -5.94
C ALA A 235 2.61 -21.06 -6.23
N LEU A 236 2.28 -20.49 -7.38
CA LEU A 236 0.94 -20.18 -7.85
C LEU A 236 0.21 -21.44 -8.33
N GLU A 237 0.89 -22.29 -9.10
CA GLU A 237 0.40 -23.55 -9.68
C GLU A 237 -0.12 -24.52 -8.61
N LYS A 238 0.48 -24.52 -7.41
CA LYS A 238 0.00 -25.28 -6.24
C LYS A 238 -1.49 -25.07 -5.93
N TYR A 239 -2.05 -23.92 -6.34
CA TYR A 239 -3.44 -23.56 -6.09
C TYR A 239 -4.25 -23.33 -7.38
N SER A 240 -3.66 -22.75 -8.43
CA SER A 240 -4.41 -22.37 -9.63
C SER A 240 -5.01 -23.58 -10.36
N ASP A 241 -4.39 -24.75 -10.33
CA ASP A 241 -4.91 -25.97 -10.99
C ASP A 241 -6.36 -26.31 -10.61
N ARG A 242 -6.81 -25.92 -9.41
CA ARG A 242 -8.17 -26.15 -8.92
C ARG A 242 -9.18 -25.13 -9.46
N PHE A 243 -8.71 -23.98 -9.91
CA PHE A 243 -9.53 -22.82 -10.32
C PHE A 243 -9.40 -22.51 -11.82
N GLY A 244 -8.49 -23.18 -12.51
CA GLY A 244 -8.23 -23.06 -13.93
C GLY A 244 -6.77 -22.75 -14.21
N ILE A 245 -6.32 -23.09 -15.42
CA ILE A 245 -4.96 -22.80 -15.86
C ILE A 245 -4.79 -21.27 -15.98
N PRO A 246 -3.73 -20.66 -15.42
CA PRO A 246 -3.36 -19.27 -15.69
C PRO A 246 -3.26 -18.96 -17.19
N GLY A 247 -3.29 -17.69 -17.56
CA GLY A 247 -3.22 -17.27 -18.95
C GLY A 247 -2.43 -15.98 -19.10
N ASP A 248 -2.66 -15.26 -20.20
CA ASP A 248 -1.91 -14.05 -20.55
C ASP A 248 -2.72 -12.77 -20.38
N ASN A 249 -3.86 -12.82 -19.68
CA ASN A 249 -4.67 -11.62 -19.44
C ASN A 249 -3.95 -10.66 -18.49
N GLU A 250 -4.17 -9.38 -18.73
CA GLU A 250 -3.68 -8.29 -17.89
C GLU A 250 -4.77 -7.72 -16.98
N LEU A 251 -4.37 -7.18 -15.84
CA LEU A 251 -5.22 -6.38 -14.95
C LEU A 251 -5.10 -4.92 -15.37
N ASN A 252 -5.94 -4.52 -16.32
CA ASN A 252 -5.97 -3.14 -16.79
C ASN A 252 -6.75 -2.26 -15.81
N GLU A 253 -6.05 -1.38 -15.09
CA GLU A 253 -6.69 -0.21 -14.48
C GLU A 253 -6.90 0.86 -15.54
N SER A 254 -8.14 1.32 -15.71
CA SER A 254 -8.47 2.37 -16.66
C SER A 254 -7.78 3.68 -16.29
N ASN A 255 -6.69 4.02 -17.01
CA ASN A 255 -6.06 5.33 -17.11
C ASN A 255 -5.98 6.15 -15.81
N HIS A 256 -5.26 5.64 -14.81
CA HIS A 256 -4.63 6.55 -13.84
C HIS A 256 -3.29 7.02 -14.41
N ASN A 257 -3.30 8.15 -15.11
CA ASN A 257 -2.08 8.95 -15.19
C ASN A 257 -1.72 9.33 -13.75
N ASP A 258 -0.56 8.90 -13.26
CA ASP A 258 0.01 9.42 -12.02
C ASP A 258 0.35 10.90 -12.21
N LEU A 259 -0.68 11.74 -12.14
CA LEU A 259 -0.58 13.19 -12.15
C LEU A 259 -0.02 13.71 -10.81
N GLN A 260 0.12 12.85 -9.79
CA GLN A 260 0.51 13.28 -8.45
C GLN A 260 1.96 13.78 -8.43
N GLY A 261 2.84 13.14 -9.22
CA GLY A 261 4.24 13.56 -9.40
C GLY A 261 4.41 14.92 -10.10
N SER A 262 3.48 15.33 -10.97
CA SER A 262 3.60 16.58 -11.77
C SER A 262 2.87 17.78 -11.17
N LEU A 263 1.85 17.57 -10.34
CA LEU A 263 1.01 18.65 -9.80
C LEU A 263 1.62 19.42 -8.62
N VAL A 264 2.67 18.89 -7.98
CA VAL A 264 3.25 19.46 -6.73
C VAL A 264 4.53 20.27 -6.99
N VAL A 265 5.00 20.31 -8.24
CA VAL A 265 6.29 20.90 -8.67
C VAL A 265 6.33 22.43 -8.47
N ASN A 266 5.16 23.09 -8.47
CA ASN A 266 5.06 24.56 -8.42
C ASN A 266 4.67 25.14 -7.04
N ALA A 267 4.57 24.32 -5.99
CA ALA A 267 4.28 24.82 -4.65
C ALA A 267 5.47 25.64 -4.09
N GLU A 268 5.17 26.74 -3.40
CA GLU A 268 6.18 27.59 -2.77
C GLU A 268 7.06 26.79 -1.79
N LYS A 269 8.38 26.98 -1.88
CA LYS A 269 9.34 26.28 -1.03
C LYS A 269 9.36 26.92 0.35
N ARG A 270 9.01 26.15 1.38
CA ARG A 270 9.09 26.57 2.79
C ARG A 270 10.35 25.97 3.45
N PRO A 271 11.07 26.72 4.31
CA PRO A 271 12.34 26.26 4.90
C PRO A 271 12.20 25.05 5.84
N GLU A 272 11.04 24.85 6.44
CA GLU A 272 10.70 23.72 7.31
C GLU A 272 10.30 22.46 6.53
N LEU A 273 10.08 22.57 5.21
CA LEU A 273 9.71 21.45 4.36
C LEU A 273 10.96 20.63 4.01
N HIS A 274 10.98 19.38 4.43
CA HIS A 274 11.99 18.40 4.05
C HIS A 274 11.39 17.42 3.03
N VAL A 275 12.19 17.02 2.04
CA VAL A 275 11.82 15.97 1.10
C VAL A 275 12.74 14.79 1.35
N GLY A 276 12.18 13.68 1.82
CA GLY A 276 12.91 12.44 2.04
C GLY A 276 13.42 11.85 0.72
N GLN A 277 14.37 10.92 0.79
CA GLN A 277 15.00 10.33 -0.39
C GLN A 277 14.02 9.58 -1.32
N ASN A 278 12.84 9.21 -0.82
CA ASN A 278 11.74 8.61 -1.58
C ASN A 278 10.72 9.63 -2.12
N GLY A 279 11.02 10.93 -2.06
CA GLY A 279 10.13 12.00 -2.54
C GLY A 279 9.03 12.40 -1.56
N ARG A 280 8.89 11.74 -0.41
CA ARG A 280 7.89 12.11 0.61
C ARG A 280 8.25 13.44 1.26
N ARG A 281 7.24 14.30 1.42
CA ARG A 281 7.36 15.59 2.08
C ARG A 281 7.09 15.44 3.58
N LEU A 282 7.99 15.98 4.39
CA LEU A 282 7.91 16.06 5.85
C LEU A 282 8.00 17.53 6.25
N THR A 283 7.35 17.92 7.33
CA THR A 283 7.44 19.28 7.87
C THR A 283 8.08 19.25 9.25
N GLN A 284 9.12 20.06 9.45
CA GLN A 284 9.76 20.19 10.75
C GLN A 284 8.95 21.14 11.64
N VAL A 285 8.66 20.74 12.87
CA VAL A 285 8.08 21.65 13.86
C VAL A 285 9.08 22.76 14.18
N SER A 286 8.63 24.02 14.13
CA SER A 286 9.49 25.18 14.37
C SER A 286 10.17 25.10 15.74
N LYS A 287 11.46 25.42 15.79
CA LYS A 287 12.26 25.48 17.02
C LYS A 287 11.80 26.56 18.00
N THR A 288 10.90 27.45 17.60
CA THR A 288 10.28 28.47 18.47
C THR A 288 9.29 27.88 19.46
N PHE A 289 8.76 26.68 19.19
CA PHE A 289 7.92 25.96 20.14
C PHE A 289 8.77 25.23 21.19
N LYS A 290 8.35 25.27 22.46
CA LYS A 290 9.04 24.60 23.57
C LYS A 290 8.56 23.17 23.77
N ASP A 291 7.25 22.97 23.75
CA ASP A 291 6.57 21.67 23.95
C ASP A 291 5.25 21.69 23.15
N PRO A 292 5.33 21.56 21.81
CA PRO A 292 4.18 21.74 20.94
C PRO A 292 3.22 20.55 21.04
N ILE A 293 1.91 20.85 21.06
CA ILE A 293 0.86 19.85 20.84
C ILE A 293 0.52 19.85 19.35
N LEU A 294 0.43 18.67 18.75
CA LEU A 294 0.00 18.52 17.37
C LEU A 294 -1.52 18.68 17.30
N ILE A 295 -1.96 19.68 16.52
CA ILE A 295 -3.37 19.87 16.15
C ILE A 295 -3.57 19.30 14.75
N MET A 296 -4.68 18.58 14.56
CA MET A 296 -5.05 17.98 13.28
C MET A 296 -6.52 18.28 13.00
N GLY A 297 -6.78 18.98 11.91
CA GLY A 297 -8.11 19.12 11.32
C GLY A 297 -8.26 18.25 10.08
N THR A 298 -9.47 17.81 9.79
CA THR A 298 -9.81 17.17 8.52
C THR A 298 -11.20 17.63 8.14
N ASP A 299 -11.29 18.33 7.02
CA ASP A 299 -12.53 18.92 6.54
C ASP A 299 -12.70 18.67 5.03
N GLY A 300 -13.93 18.65 4.57
CA GLY A 300 -14.32 18.52 3.17
C GLY A 300 -14.92 19.80 2.62
N VAL A 301 -14.81 19.99 1.30
CA VAL A 301 -15.50 21.11 0.61
C VAL A 301 -17.00 20.85 0.39
N GLY A 302 -17.49 19.67 0.83
CA GLY A 302 -18.85 19.22 0.68
C GLY A 302 -19.38 19.34 -0.76
N THR A 303 -20.64 19.75 -0.89
CA THR A 303 -21.34 19.84 -2.20
C THR A 303 -20.80 20.98 -3.09
N LYS A 304 -19.92 21.87 -2.58
CA LYS A 304 -19.28 22.92 -3.39
C LYS A 304 -18.48 22.33 -4.57
N ILE A 305 -18.02 21.08 -4.45
CA ILE A 305 -17.35 20.36 -5.53
C ILE A 305 -18.22 20.26 -6.80
N LYS A 306 -19.55 20.17 -6.67
CA LYS A 306 -20.45 20.11 -7.83
C LYS A 306 -20.45 21.41 -8.63
N ILE A 307 -20.36 22.55 -7.95
CA ILE A 307 -20.27 23.87 -8.59
C ILE A 307 -18.93 23.99 -9.31
N ALA A 308 -17.83 23.56 -8.68
CA ALA A 308 -16.51 23.57 -9.31
C ALA A 308 -16.49 22.71 -10.58
N GLN A 309 -17.08 21.52 -10.53
CA GLN A 309 -17.21 20.60 -11.68
C GLN A 309 -18.10 21.17 -12.79
N SER A 310 -19.29 21.68 -12.46
CA SER A 310 -20.24 22.18 -13.47
C SER A 310 -19.76 23.45 -14.17
N THR A 311 -18.97 24.27 -13.49
CA THR A 311 -18.41 25.52 -14.04
C THR A 311 -17.01 25.34 -14.63
N GLY A 312 -16.37 24.18 -14.42
CA GLY A 312 -14.95 23.95 -14.73
C GLY A 312 -13.96 24.74 -13.86
N ARG A 313 -14.44 25.51 -12.87
CA ARG A 313 -13.61 26.41 -12.03
C ARG A 313 -13.08 25.69 -10.79
N ASN A 314 -12.11 24.80 -10.99
CA ASN A 314 -11.53 23.99 -9.92
C ASN A 314 -10.41 24.69 -9.12
N SER A 315 -9.84 25.78 -9.62
CA SER A 315 -8.62 26.41 -9.06
C SER A 315 -8.77 26.99 -7.65
N THR A 316 -10.00 27.19 -7.16
CA THR A 316 -10.27 27.81 -5.85
C THR A 316 -10.80 26.84 -4.80
N VAL A 317 -11.34 25.69 -5.20
CA VAL A 317 -12.00 24.76 -4.27
C VAL A 317 -11.02 24.19 -3.25
N GLY A 318 -9.75 23.98 -3.65
CA GLY A 318 -8.71 23.50 -2.74
C GLY A 318 -8.34 24.47 -1.62
N ILE A 319 -8.64 25.76 -1.77
CA ILE A 319 -8.44 26.75 -0.70
C ILE A 319 -9.42 26.48 0.45
N ASP A 320 -10.67 26.09 0.13
CA ASP A 320 -11.68 25.81 1.14
C ASP A 320 -11.27 24.63 2.04
N LEU A 321 -10.59 23.61 1.48
CA LEU A 321 -10.03 22.50 2.29
C LEU A 321 -9.09 22.98 3.40
N VAL A 322 -8.37 24.08 3.17
CA VAL A 322 -7.44 24.66 4.16
C VAL A 322 -8.16 25.65 5.06
N ALA A 323 -9.05 26.48 4.49
CA ALA A 323 -9.73 27.54 5.22
C ALA A 323 -10.67 27.01 6.30
N MET A 324 -11.29 25.84 6.07
CA MET A 324 -12.20 25.23 7.03
C MET A 324 -11.47 24.67 8.26
N GLY A 325 -10.19 24.31 8.14
CA GLY A 325 -9.35 23.84 9.24
C GLY A 325 -8.85 24.92 10.21
N VAL A 326 -9.26 26.19 10.07
CA VAL A 326 -8.85 27.28 10.99
C VAL A 326 -9.51 27.17 12.36
N ASN A 327 -10.69 26.54 12.43
CA ASN A 327 -11.41 26.33 13.70
C ASN A 327 -10.89 25.13 14.50
N ASP A 328 -10.19 24.19 13.84
CA ASP A 328 -9.60 23.00 14.45
C ASP A 328 -8.21 23.30 15.04
#